data_AF-A0A2E1VRY3-F1
#
_entry.id   AF-A0A2E1VRY3-F1
#
_cell.length_a   1.000
_cell.length_b   1.000
_cell.length_c   1.000
_cell.angle_alpha   90.00
_cell.angle_beta   90.00
_cell.angle_gamma   90.00
#
_symmetry.space_group_name_H-M   'P 1'
#
loop_
_entity.id
_entity.type
_entity.pdbx_description
1 polymer ?
#
loop_
_entity_poly.entity_id
_entity_poly.type
_entity_poly.pdbx_seq_one_letter_code
_entity_poly.pdbx_strand_id
1 'polypeptide(L)'
;NKPIYIVEGPFDSTFIKNTVAMAGSDIDIRTFGWSDHIWIYDNEPRNREIVSRISKSIDRGDKVVIWPNNIKQKDINDMHLAGHDVQTVVESNVYQGLEANLRFNNWKKI
;
A
#
# COMPACT_ATOMS: atom_id res chain seq x y z
N ASN A 1 6.36 -18.85 0.37
CA ASN A 1 4.97 -18.37 0.45
C ASN A 1 4.81 -17.12 -0.39
N LYS A 2 3.62 -16.89 -0.94
CA LYS A 2 3.29 -15.63 -1.64
C LYS A 2 2.87 -14.57 -0.60
N PRO A 3 3.29 -13.31 -0.75
CA PRO A 3 2.94 -12.25 0.19
C PRO A 3 1.44 -11.94 0.11
N ILE A 4 0.82 -11.64 1.25
CA ILE A 4 -0.58 -11.20 1.31
C ILE A 4 -0.61 -9.68 1.18
N TYR A 5 -1.30 -9.16 0.18
CA TYR A 5 -1.50 -7.72 0.03
C TYR A 5 -2.72 -7.28 0.82
N ILE A 6 -2.62 -6.14 1.49
CA ILE A 6 -3.69 -5.62 2.33
C ILE A 6 -4.04 -4.22 1.85
N VAL A 7 -5.29 -4.07 1.38
CA VAL A 7 -5.85 -2.83 0.85
C VAL A 7 -6.96 -2.32 1.76
N GLU A 8 -7.30 -1.03 1.65
CA GLU A 8 -8.41 -0.43 2.39
C GLU A 8 -9.76 -0.79 1.75
N GLY A 9 -9.86 -0.61 0.43
CA GLY A 9 -11.09 -0.76 -0.34
C GLY A 9 -11.33 -2.19 -0.85
N PRO A 10 -12.56 -2.73 -0.73
CA PRO A 10 -12.90 -4.04 -1.29
C PRO A 10 -12.78 -4.06 -2.82
N PHE A 11 -13.04 -2.95 -3.50
CA PHE A 11 -12.93 -2.88 -4.96
C PHE A 11 -11.48 -2.98 -5.44
N ASP A 12 -10.55 -2.29 -4.78
CA ASP A 12 -9.12 -2.35 -5.07
C ASP A 12 -8.56 -3.78 -4.98
N SER A 13 -9.08 -4.58 -4.04
CA SER A 13 -8.66 -5.97 -3.85
C SER A 13 -8.94 -6.87 -5.06
N THR A 14 -9.87 -6.48 -5.93
CA THR A 14 -10.22 -7.27 -7.13
C THR A 14 -9.17 -7.19 -8.23
N PHE A 15 -8.27 -6.20 -8.15
CA PHE A 15 -7.25 -5.94 -9.17
C PHE A 15 -5.85 -6.46 -8.80
N ILE A 16 -5.65 -6.89 -7.54
CA ILE A 16 -4.37 -7.42 -7.05
C ILE A 16 -4.55 -8.86 -6.57
N LYS A 17 -3.65 -9.76 -6.96
CA LYS A 17 -3.69 -11.17 -6.57
C LYS A 17 -3.24 -11.35 -5.12
N ASN A 18 -3.85 -12.31 -4.42
CA ASN A 18 -3.53 -12.66 -3.03
C ASN A 18 -3.73 -11.49 -2.05
N THR A 19 -4.89 -10.85 -2.15
CA THR A 19 -5.23 -9.61 -1.45
C THR A 19 -6.36 -9.80 -0.45
N VAL A 20 -6.33 -9.03 0.64
CA VAL A 20 -7.40 -8.87 1.62
C VAL A 20 -7.75 -7.39 1.73
N ALA A 21 -9.04 -7.05 1.82
CA ALA A 21 -9.50 -5.68 2.04
C ALA A 21 -9.97 -5.47 3.48
N MET A 22 -9.62 -4.33 4.09
CA MET A 22 -10.03 -4.02 5.46
C MET A 22 -11.45 -3.43 5.57
N ALA A 23 -12.06 -3.01 4.46
CA ALA A 23 -13.45 -2.51 4.39
C ALA A 23 -13.82 -1.51 5.51
N GLY A 24 -12.87 -0.63 5.88
CA GLY A 24 -13.05 0.41 6.89
C GLY A 24 -13.01 -0.05 8.36
N SER A 25 -12.58 -1.29 8.62
CA SER A 25 -12.41 -1.81 9.99
C SER A 25 -10.99 -1.63 10.49
N ASP A 26 -10.82 -1.15 11.73
CA ASP A 26 -9.55 -1.19 12.47
C ASP A 26 -9.25 -2.65 12.86
N ILE A 27 -8.73 -3.44 11.92
CA ILE A 27 -8.40 -4.85 12.14
C ILE A 27 -6.93 -5.02 12.50
N ASP A 28 -6.66 -5.71 13.61
CA ASP A 28 -5.30 -6.12 13.95
C ASP A 28 -4.96 -7.43 13.22
N ILE A 29 -4.44 -7.27 12.00
CA ILE A 29 -4.09 -8.39 11.11
C ILE A 29 -3.06 -9.36 11.71
N ARG A 30 -2.32 -8.95 12.76
CA ARG A 30 -1.31 -9.79 13.42
C ARG A 30 -1.94 -10.97 14.14
N THR A 31 -3.22 -10.86 14.49
CA THR A 31 -4.00 -11.95 15.11
C THR A 31 -4.18 -13.16 14.17
N PHE A 32 -4.00 -12.98 12.86
CA PHE A 32 -4.12 -14.07 11.87
C PHE A 32 -2.83 -14.86 11.65
N GLY A 33 -1.71 -14.49 12.27
CA GLY A 33 -0.45 -15.22 12.16
C GLY A 33 0.21 -15.16 10.78
N TRP A 34 -0.12 -14.14 9.96
CA TRP A 34 0.48 -13.98 8.63
C TRP A 34 1.90 -13.44 8.71
N SER A 35 2.87 -14.26 8.29
CA SER A 35 4.30 -13.95 8.37
C SER A 35 4.80 -12.98 7.29
N ASP A 36 4.08 -12.83 6.18
CA ASP A 36 4.49 -12.01 5.03
C ASP A 36 3.28 -11.26 4.46
N HIS A 37 3.04 -10.07 4.98
CA HIS A 37 1.98 -9.18 4.56
C HIS A 37 2.53 -7.83 4.15
N ILE A 38 1.85 -7.19 3.18
CA ILE A 38 2.27 -5.94 2.57
C ILE A 38 1.08 -5.00 2.55
N TRP A 39 1.25 -3.81 3.13
CA TRP A 39 0.23 -2.79 3.11
C TRP A 39 0.24 -1.99 1.81
N ILE A 40 -0.93 -1.79 1.24
CA ILE A 40 -1.16 -0.90 0.11
C ILE A 40 -2.20 0.15 0.54
N TYR A 41 -1.76 1.39 0.65
CA TYR A 41 -2.60 2.54 0.95
C TYR A 41 -2.82 3.38 -0.31
N ASP A 42 -3.84 4.24 -0.28
CA ASP A 42 -4.13 5.17 -1.37
C ASP A 42 -2.94 6.08 -1.68
N ASN A 43 -2.80 6.47 -2.94
CA ASN A 43 -1.79 7.39 -3.43
C ASN A 43 -2.17 8.86 -3.17
N GLU A 44 -2.34 9.22 -1.90
CA GLU A 44 -2.69 10.58 -1.48
C GLU A 44 -1.59 11.22 -0.60
N PRO A 45 -0.48 11.73 -1.18
CA PRO A 45 0.67 12.25 -0.42
C PRO A 45 0.36 13.46 0.46
N ARG A 46 -0.77 14.14 0.22
CA ARG A 46 -1.25 15.29 0.99
C ARG A 46 -2.33 14.92 2.02
N ASN A 47 -2.86 13.71 2.00
CA ASN A 47 -3.83 13.25 2.99
C ASN A 47 -3.10 12.86 4.28
N ARG A 48 -3.35 13.61 5.35
CA ARG A 48 -2.69 13.40 6.66
C ARG A 48 -2.97 12.03 7.24
N GLU A 49 -4.14 11.46 6.99
CA GLU A 49 -4.51 10.15 7.51
C GLU A 49 -3.72 9.05 6.82
N ILE A 50 -3.69 9.03 5.48
CA ILE A 50 -2.90 8.09 4.67
C ILE A 50 -1.42 8.18 5.03
N VAL A 51 -0.88 9.40 5.10
CA VAL A 51 0.49 9.66 5.55
C VAL A 51 0.74 9.08 6.94
N SER A 52 -0.18 9.27 7.88
CA SER A 52 -0.04 8.73 9.24
C SER A 52 -0.07 7.19 9.23
N ARG A 53 -0.96 6.57 8.46
CA ARG A 53 -1.08 5.11 8.34
C ARG A 53 0.19 4.49 7.77
N ILE A 54 0.72 5.02 6.67
CA ILE A 54 1.99 4.58 6.07
C ILE A 54 3.13 4.69 7.09
N SER A 55 3.27 5.86 7.75
CA SER A 55 4.33 6.08 8.75
C SER A 55 4.26 5.04 9.87
N LYS A 56 3.06 4.83 10.44
CA LYS A 56 2.87 3.85 11.53
C LYS A 56 3.21 2.43 11.08
N SER A 57 2.89 2.06 9.85
CA SER A 57 3.23 0.73 9.31
C SER A 57 4.73 0.56 9.12
N ILE A 58 5.42 1.59 8.61
CA ILE A 58 6.88 1.59 8.53
C ILE A 58 7.53 1.51 9.93
N ASP A 59 7.04 2.29 10.90
CA ASP A 59 7.57 2.34 12.27
C ASP A 59 7.41 1.00 13.00
N ARG A 60 6.36 0.23 12.68
CA ARG A 60 6.17 -1.14 13.17
C ARG A 60 7.08 -2.16 12.49
N GLY A 61 7.78 -1.77 11.42
CA GLY A 61 8.60 -2.66 10.61
C GLY A 61 7.81 -3.43 9.56
N ASP A 62 6.58 -3.03 9.24
CA ASP A 62 5.78 -3.69 8.21
C ASP A 62 6.31 -3.35 6.79
N LYS A 63 6.03 -4.21 5.82
CA LYS A 63 6.26 -3.90 4.39
C LYS A 63 5.13 -3.03 3.88
N VAL A 64 5.46 -2.01 3.10
CA VAL A 64 4.51 -1.05 2.53
C VAL A 64 4.79 -0.81 1.06
N VAL A 65 3.75 -0.55 0.28
CA VAL A 65 3.90 0.02 -1.06
C VAL A 65 4.07 1.53 -0.95
N ILE A 66 5.11 2.07 -1.59
CA ILE A 66 5.27 3.52 -1.78
C ILE A 66 5.20 3.82 -3.28
N TRP A 67 4.17 4.54 -3.69
CA TRP A 67 3.91 4.81 -5.09
C TRP A 67 5.02 5.64 -5.76
N PRO A 68 5.40 5.33 -7.01
CA PRO A 68 6.37 6.12 -7.74
C PRO A 68 5.74 7.42 -8.25
N ASN A 69 6.54 8.49 -8.35
CA ASN A 69 6.06 9.86 -8.59
C ASN A 69 5.34 10.07 -9.95
N ASN A 70 5.51 9.13 -10.89
CA ASN A 70 4.85 9.14 -12.19
C ASN A 70 3.39 8.65 -12.11
N ILE A 71 2.99 7.96 -11.05
CA ILE A 71 1.59 7.57 -10.82
C ILE A 71 0.83 8.75 -10.23
N LYS A 72 -0.23 9.16 -10.93
CA LYS A 72 -1.06 10.33 -10.57
C LYS A 72 -2.44 9.96 -10.04
N GLN A 73 -2.85 8.72 -10.29
CA GLN A 73 -4.12 8.15 -9.88
C GLN A 73 -4.14 7.97 -8.36
N LYS A 74 -5.33 8.14 -7.78
CA LYS A 74 -5.50 8.23 -6.32
C LYS A 74 -5.48 6.86 -5.65
N ASP A 75 -5.98 5.84 -6.31
CA ASP A 75 -6.10 4.48 -5.79
C ASP A 75 -5.85 3.43 -6.89
N ILE A 76 -5.93 2.16 -6.52
CA ILE A 76 -5.70 1.04 -7.43
C ILE A 76 -6.76 1.02 -8.54
N ASN A 77 -8.02 1.27 -8.20
CA ASN A 77 -9.11 1.32 -9.17
C ASN A 77 -8.86 2.38 -10.26
N ASP A 78 -8.51 3.60 -9.88
CA ASP A 78 -8.16 4.69 -10.80
C ASP A 78 -6.98 4.30 -11.69
N MET A 79 -5.95 3.63 -11.12
CA MET A 79 -4.80 3.12 -11.89
C MET A 79 -5.22 2.08 -12.92
N HIS A 80 -6.08 1.15 -12.54
CA HIS A 80 -6.59 0.13 -13.44
C HIS A 80 -7.39 0.74 -14.59
N LEU A 81 -8.30 1.69 -14.28
CA LEU A 81 -9.08 2.41 -15.30
C LEU A 81 -8.20 3.24 -16.25
N ALA A 82 -7.06 3.74 -15.76
CA ALA A 82 -6.06 4.41 -16.59
C ALA A 82 -5.19 3.46 -17.43
N GLY A 83 -5.39 2.14 -17.34
CA GLY A 83 -4.67 1.13 -18.12
C GLY A 83 -3.29 0.76 -17.57
N HIS A 84 -2.99 1.07 -16.31
CA HIS A 84 -1.75 0.62 -15.69
C HIS A 84 -1.79 -0.87 -15.34
N ASP A 85 -0.65 -1.54 -15.50
CA ASP A 85 -0.44 -2.86 -14.90
C ASP A 85 -0.20 -2.71 -13.40
N VAL A 86 -1.29 -2.62 -12.65
CA VAL A 86 -1.25 -2.31 -11.21
C VAL A 86 -0.52 -3.40 -10.41
N GLN A 87 -0.63 -4.66 -10.83
CA GLN A 87 0.07 -5.77 -10.18
C GLN A 87 1.59 -5.56 -10.24
N THR A 88 2.13 -5.29 -11.44
CA THR A 88 3.57 -5.05 -11.64
C THR A 88 4.03 -3.80 -10.91
N VAL A 89 3.22 -2.72 -10.90
CA VAL A 89 3.52 -1.48 -10.17
C VAL A 89 3.63 -1.75 -8.66
N VAL A 90 2.66 -2.46 -8.08
CA VAL A 90 2.66 -2.82 -6.65
C VAL A 90 3.87 -3.67 -6.30
N GLU A 91 4.12 -4.75 -7.05
CA GLU A 91 5.23 -5.67 -6.80
C GLU A 91 6.61 -5.00 -6.87
N SER A 92 6.76 -4.02 -7.77
CA SER A 92 8.03 -3.30 -7.97
C SER A 92 8.27 -2.17 -6.96
N ASN A 93 7.32 -1.87 -6.09
CA ASN A 93 7.38 -0.72 -5.18
C ASN A 93 7.11 -1.09 -3.71
N VAL A 94 7.46 -2.31 -3.32
CA VAL A 94 7.40 -2.79 -1.94
C VAL A 94 8.69 -2.46 -1.20
N TYR A 95 8.59 -1.76 -0.07
CA TYR A 95 9.73 -1.33 0.73
C TYR A 95 9.50 -1.62 2.23
N GLN A 96 10.60 -1.69 2.99
CA GLN A 96 10.58 -1.89 4.45
C GLN A 96 11.70 -1.07 5.12
N GLY A 97 11.54 -0.74 6.40
CA GLY A 97 12.59 -0.17 7.23
C GLY A 97 13.14 1.17 6.72
N LEU A 98 14.47 1.28 6.64
CA LEU A 98 15.13 2.54 6.23
C LEU A 98 14.82 2.93 4.78
N GLU A 99 14.77 1.95 3.87
CA GLU A 99 14.44 2.24 2.47
C GLU A 99 13.01 2.77 2.33
N ALA A 100 12.05 2.17 3.02
CA ALA A 100 10.67 2.67 3.05
C ALA A 100 10.60 4.10 3.57
N ASN A 101 11.32 4.42 4.65
CA ASN A 101 11.39 5.78 5.19
C ASN A 101 11.92 6.81 4.16
N LEU A 102 12.98 6.46 3.43
CA LEU A 102 13.56 7.34 2.41
C LEU A 102 12.57 7.56 1.25
N ARG A 103 11.95 6.49 0.74
CA ARG A 103 10.96 6.55 -0.34
C ARG A 103 9.73 7.36 0.09
N PHE A 104 9.20 7.09 1.28
CA PHE A 104 8.05 7.77 1.85
C PHE A 104 8.29 9.28 2.03
N ASN A 105 9.47 9.69 2.50
CA ASN A 105 9.81 11.10 2.64
C ASN A 105 9.96 11.83 1.30
N ASN A 106 10.32 11.13 0.23
CA ASN A 106 10.31 11.70 -1.12
C ASN A 106 8.89 11.78 -1.68
N TRP A 107 8.07 10.75 -1.49
CA TRP A 107 6.69 10.69 -1.96
C TRP A 107 5.81 11.81 -1.36
N LYS A 108 5.94 12.09 -0.05
CA LYS A 108 5.18 13.16 0.64
C LYS A 108 5.49 14.60 0.18
N LYS A 109 6.61 14.82 -0.52
CA LYS A 109 7.03 16.16 -0.95
C LYS A 109 6.34 16.62 -2.24
N ILE A 110 5.68 15.70 -2.94
CA ILE A 110 4.98 15.95 -4.21
C ILE A 110 3.73 16.78 -3.94
#